data_AF-A0A1D1ZTB9-F1
#
_entry.id   AF-A0A1D1ZTB9-F1
#
_cell.length_a   1.000
_cell.length_b   1.000
_cell.length_c   1.000
_cell.angle_alpha   90.00
_cell.angle_beta   90.00
_cell.angle_gamma   90.00
#
_symmetry.space_group_name_H-M   'P 1'
#
loop_
_entity.id
_entity.type
_entity.pdbx_description
1 polymer ?
#
loop_
_entity_poly.entity_id
_entity_poly.type
_entity_poly.pdbx_seq_one_letter_code
_entity_poly.pdbx_strand_id
1 'polypeptide(L)'
;VQASIAAGRLQRASAQTWGGCDAPVGRRGVDRAPSCVPAFLRLLPQEVPGCAVDSTELSFIRPHPGRNASKPAGIGNTFGSREAAAKLALPRLVVREPEPSPPTPHVSRVDHLTGGGVVTGGLGSLGMLYALWLSSAGGAGASVALLGRSGRAGPETVFSGRLMRGAAVVQAVRADMSAASEVAALVDLLEGSTARSPIQSFAHAGAVLDPKTLSAITLGSMRLEHGGKVSGAHNMTASTLASPLTCMQLFSSLAAFSAAASQGSYAAANEAVEGAAGELQE
;
A
#
# COMPACT_ATOMS: atom_id res chain seq x y z
N VAL A 1 3.50 -10.09 23.00
CA VAL A 1 2.26 -10.64 22.40
C VAL A 1 2.40 -12.14 22.14
N GLN A 2 3.32 -12.60 21.29
CA GLN A 2 3.46 -14.03 20.92
C GLN A 2 3.60 -14.99 22.10
N ALA A 3 4.45 -14.66 23.08
CA ALA A 3 4.59 -15.46 24.30
C ALA A 3 3.27 -15.57 25.10
N SER A 4 2.45 -14.51 25.11
CA SER A 4 1.14 -14.50 25.76
C SER A 4 0.11 -15.33 25.00
N ILE A 5 0.17 -15.33 23.65
CA ILE A 5 -0.66 -16.18 22.79
C ILE A 5 -0.31 -17.65 23.03
N ALA A 6 0.98 -18.00 22.93
CA ALA A 6 1.45 -19.37 23.11
C ALA A 6 1.10 -19.96 24.49
N ALA A 7 1.04 -19.10 25.51
CA ALA A 7 0.66 -19.50 26.85
C ALA A 7 -0.87 -19.50 27.11
N GLY A 8 -1.71 -19.13 26.13
CA GLY A 8 -3.16 -18.98 26.32
C GLY A 8 -3.56 -17.88 27.31
N ARG A 9 -2.67 -16.91 27.58
CA ARG A 9 -2.87 -15.87 28.59
C ARG A 9 -3.28 -14.52 28.02
N LEU A 10 -3.36 -14.38 26.69
CA LEU A 10 -3.73 -13.12 26.07
C LEU A 10 -5.24 -12.90 26.14
N GLN A 11 -5.68 -12.07 27.09
CA GLN A 11 -7.09 -11.73 27.32
C GLN A 11 -7.48 -10.38 26.72
N ARG A 12 -6.51 -9.47 26.57
CA ARG A 12 -6.74 -8.13 26.01
C ARG A 12 -5.49 -7.59 25.33
N ALA A 13 -5.67 -6.89 24.22
CA ALA A 13 -4.65 -6.06 23.58
C ALA A 13 -5.21 -4.66 23.31
N SER A 14 -4.38 -3.63 23.47
CA SER A 14 -4.80 -2.28 23.09
C SER A 14 -3.64 -1.46 22.52
N ALA A 15 -3.93 -0.64 21.52
CA ALA A 15 -2.98 0.32 20.96
C ALA A 15 -3.57 1.72 20.86
N GLN A 16 -2.68 2.70 20.99
CA GLN A 16 -2.95 4.08 20.64
C GLN A 16 -1.96 4.49 19.57
N THR A 17 -2.45 5.00 18.46
CA THR A 17 -1.66 5.41 17.29
C THR A 17 -1.89 6.90 17.01
N TRP A 18 -0.98 7.46 16.22
CA TRP A 18 -0.91 8.88 15.92
C TRP A 18 -0.63 9.08 14.43
N GLY A 19 -1.43 9.91 13.76
CA GLY A 19 -1.29 10.23 12.34
C GLY A 19 -1.91 9.25 11.34
N GLY A 20 -2.46 8.11 11.77
CA GLY A 20 -2.82 6.99 10.90
C GLY A 20 -4.07 7.15 10.01
N CYS A 21 -5.12 7.86 10.47
CA CYS A 21 -6.42 7.85 9.76
C CYS A 21 -7.11 9.22 9.57
N ASP A 22 -6.73 10.25 10.34
CA ASP A 22 -7.54 11.48 10.50
C ASP A 22 -6.78 12.79 10.22
N ALA A 23 -5.71 12.76 9.40
CA ALA A 23 -5.16 14.01 8.87
C ALA A 23 -6.19 14.65 7.92
N PRO A 24 -6.66 15.89 8.17
CA PRO A 24 -7.42 16.60 7.15
C PRO A 24 -6.57 16.69 5.87
N VAL A 25 -7.18 16.37 4.73
CA VAL A 25 -6.54 16.40 3.41
C VAL A 25 -5.81 17.74 3.22
N GLY A 26 -4.52 17.67 2.86
CA GLY A 26 -3.67 18.83 2.58
C GLY A 26 -2.71 19.26 3.70
N ARG A 27 -2.49 18.45 4.74
CA ARG A 27 -1.55 18.76 5.83
C ARG A 27 -0.28 17.91 5.80
N ARG A 28 0.74 18.42 5.10
CA ARG A 28 2.05 17.78 4.93
C ARG A 28 2.74 17.40 6.25
N GLY A 29 3.46 16.28 6.22
CA GLY A 29 4.40 15.88 7.29
C GLY A 29 3.80 15.01 8.38
N VAL A 30 2.64 14.39 8.15
CA VAL A 30 2.07 13.38 9.03
C VAL A 30 2.72 12.03 8.74
N ASP A 31 3.34 11.43 9.75
CA ASP A 31 3.79 10.03 9.68
C ASP A 31 2.59 9.09 9.77
N ARG A 32 2.20 8.45 8.65
CA ARG A 32 1.12 7.47 8.63
C ARG A 32 1.60 6.04 8.84
N ALA A 33 2.90 5.78 9.04
CA ALA A 33 3.42 4.44 9.32
C ALA A 33 2.72 3.72 10.50
N PRO A 34 2.28 4.41 11.57
CA PRO A 34 1.54 3.78 12.66
C PRO A 34 0.17 3.18 12.27
N SER A 35 -0.40 3.51 11.10
CA SER A 35 -1.71 2.98 10.64
C SER A 35 -1.74 1.45 10.58
N CYS A 36 -0.59 0.82 10.32
CA CYS A 36 -0.47 -0.63 10.21
C CYS A 36 -0.80 -1.40 11.51
N VAL A 37 -0.68 -0.75 12.68
CA VAL A 37 -0.89 -1.37 13.99
C VAL A 37 -2.35 -1.79 14.21
N PRO A 38 -3.35 -0.90 14.01
CA PRO A 38 -4.76 -1.28 14.04
C PRO A 38 -5.08 -2.48 13.14
N ALA A 39 -4.59 -2.50 11.90
CA ALA A 39 -4.83 -3.60 10.95
C ALA A 39 -4.29 -4.94 11.47
N PHE A 40 -3.10 -4.95 12.07
CA PHE A 40 -2.55 -6.14 12.71
C PHE A 40 -3.40 -6.61 13.90
N LEU A 41 -3.85 -5.67 14.74
CA LEU A 41 -4.63 -5.98 15.94
C LEU A 41 -6.03 -6.53 15.64
N ARG A 42 -6.64 -6.16 14.50
CA ARG A 42 -7.95 -6.70 14.06
C ARG A 42 -7.97 -8.23 13.93
N LEU A 43 -6.82 -8.88 13.79
CA LEU A 43 -6.76 -10.34 13.69
C LEU A 43 -6.74 -11.09 15.02
N LEU A 44 -6.37 -10.42 16.12
CA LEU A 44 -6.27 -11.08 17.41
C LEU A 44 -7.57 -11.80 17.82
N PRO A 45 -8.78 -11.25 17.64
CA PRO A 45 -10.01 -11.98 17.99
C PRO A 45 -10.28 -13.18 17.08
N GLN A 46 -9.75 -13.19 15.84
CA GLN A 46 -9.93 -14.31 14.91
C GLN A 46 -9.00 -15.49 15.24
N GLU A 47 -7.78 -15.21 15.71
CA GLU A 47 -6.78 -16.24 16.03
C GLU A 47 -6.68 -16.58 17.52
N VAL A 48 -7.14 -15.69 18.39
CA VAL A 48 -7.19 -15.86 19.84
C VAL A 48 -8.62 -15.59 20.31
N PRO A 49 -9.52 -16.57 20.18
CA PRO A 49 -10.91 -16.42 20.60
C PRO A 49 -11.00 -15.95 22.06
N GLY A 50 -11.79 -14.91 22.32
CA GLY A 50 -11.95 -14.30 23.64
C GLY A 50 -10.96 -13.17 23.98
N CYS A 51 -9.96 -12.92 23.15
CA CYS A 51 -9.10 -11.73 23.31
C CYS A 51 -9.86 -10.46 22.92
N ALA A 52 -10.07 -9.56 23.89
CA ALA A 52 -10.63 -8.23 23.61
C ALA A 52 -9.56 -7.31 22.99
N VAL A 53 -9.92 -6.53 21.97
CA VAL A 53 -8.98 -5.63 21.29
C VAL A 53 -9.51 -4.21 21.25
N ASP A 54 -8.67 -3.22 21.56
CA ASP A 54 -9.04 -1.81 21.44
C ASP A 54 -7.93 -1.05 20.71
N SER A 55 -8.24 -0.37 19.60
CA SER A 55 -7.30 0.51 18.91
C SER A 55 -7.90 1.89 18.77
N THR A 56 -7.16 2.91 19.20
CA THR A 56 -7.59 4.31 19.06
C THR A 56 -6.53 5.12 18.33
N GLU A 57 -6.90 5.66 17.19
CA GLU A 57 -6.13 6.69 16.50
C GLU A 57 -6.40 8.04 17.16
N LEU A 58 -5.38 8.73 17.64
CA LEU A 58 -5.55 10.04 18.28
C LEU A 58 -5.16 11.14 17.29
N SER A 59 -5.98 12.18 17.19
CA SER A 59 -5.63 13.35 16.39
C SER A 59 -4.46 14.14 17.01
N PHE A 60 -3.81 14.94 16.15
CA PHE A 60 -2.52 15.65 16.29
C PHE A 60 -2.30 16.59 17.49
N ILE A 61 -3.11 16.54 18.55
CA ILE A 61 -2.82 17.26 19.79
C ILE A 61 -2.01 16.34 20.69
N ARG A 62 -0.67 16.47 20.69
CA ARG A 62 0.16 15.66 21.58
C ARG A 62 -0.39 15.94 22.98
N PRO A 63 -0.83 14.93 23.74
CA PRO A 63 -1.25 15.20 25.08
C PRO A 63 -0.09 15.90 25.81
N HIS A 64 -0.41 16.95 26.58
CA HIS A 64 0.57 17.54 27.50
C HIS A 64 1.27 16.39 28.27
N PRO A 65 2.60 16.47 28.51
CA PRO A 65 3.28 15.47 29.33
C PRO A 65 2.52 15.31 30.65
N GLY A 66 1.94 14.13 30.89
CA GLY A 66 1.13 13.82 32.08
C GLY A 66 -0.39 13.72 31.88
N ARG A 67 -0.96 14.03 30.70
CA ARG A 67 -2.37 13.74 30.38
C ARG A 67 -2.49 12.51 29.47
N ASN A 68 -2.70 11.33 30.06
CA ASN A 68 -3.18 10.19 29.27
C ASN A 68 -4.58 10.53 28.72
N ALA A 69 -4.77 10.45 27.40
CA ALA A 69 -6.11 10.46 26.84
C ALA A 69 -6.90 9.32 27.50
N SER A 70 -8.01 9.66 28.17
CA SER A 70 -8.83 8.67 28.88
C SER A 70 -9.25 7.57 27.91
N LYS A 71 -8.96 6.32 28.31
CA LYS A 71 -9.41 5.11 27.59
C LYS A 71 -10.92 5.22 27.37
N PRO A 72 -11.45 4.95 26.16
CA PRO A 72 -12.89 4.84 26.00
C PRO A 72 -13.39 3.75 26.96
N ALA A 73 -14.29 4.13 27.85
CA ALA A 73 -14.94 3.17 28.73
C ALA A 73 -15.93 2.34 27.89
N GLY A 74 -15.72 1.03 27.83
CA GLY A 74 -16.84 0.09 27.69
C GLY A 74 -17.28 -0.35 26.29
N ILE A 75 -16.49 -0.23 25.23
CA ILE A 75 -16.82 -0.89 23.95
C ILE A 75 -15.67 -1.84 23.61
N GLY A 76 -15.81 -3.12 23.94
CA GLY A 76 -14.82 -4.13 23.53
C GLY A 76 -14.78 -4.26 22.00
N ASN A 77 -13.61 -4.51 21.44
CA ASN A 77 -13.40 -4.63 19.98
C ASN A 77 -13.65 -3.32 19.24
N THR A 78 -13.19 -2.20 19.81
CA THR A 78 -13.31 -0.88 19.17
C THR A 78 -12.07 -0.53 18.38
N PHE A 79 -12.27 -0.26 17.08
CA PHE A 79 -11.31 0.42 16.22
C PHE A 79 -11.93 1.76 15.88
N GLY A 80 -11.25 2.86 16.20
CA GLY A 80 -11.81 4.19 15.95
C GLY A 80 -10.76 5.28 16.05
N SER A 81 -11.14 6.47 15.59
CA SER A 81 -10.32 7.67 15.69
C SER A 81 -10.95 8.68 16.64
N ARG A 82 -10.10 9.50 17.28
CA ARG A 82 -10.53 10.51 18.25
C ARG A 82 -9.95 11.87 17.90
N GLU A 83 -10.83 12.79 17.60
CA GLU A 83 -10.47 14.18 17.38
C GLU A 83 -10.51 14.97 18.72
N ALA A 84 -9.39 15.60 19.07
CA ALA A 84 -9.27 16.63 20.11
C ALA A 84 -10.02 16.34 21.43
N ALA A 85 -9.85 15.13 21.97
CA ALA A 85 -10.43 14.64 23.22
C ALA A 85 -11.98 14.57 23.32
N ALA A 86 -12.76 14.92 22.28
CA ALA A 86 -14.22 15.08 22.44
C ALA A 86 -15.10 14.13 21.59
N LYS A 87 -14.65 13.62 20.44
CA LYS A 87 -15.49 12.78 19.56
C LYS A 87 -14.78 11.49 19.17
N LEU A 88 -15.48 10.35 19.26
CA LEU A 88 -15.03 9.04 18.78
C LEU A 88 -15.73 8.76 17.43
N ALA A 89 -14.94 8.56 16.37
CA ALA A 89 -15.41 8.10 15.07
C ALA A 89 -15.06 6.61 14.88
N LEU A 90 -15.98 5.86 14.27
CA LEU A 90 -15.79 4.44 13.96
C LEU A 90 -15.78 4.25 12.43
N PRO A 91 -14.80 3.52 11.87
CA PRO A 91 -14.79 3.24 10.45
C PRO A 91 -16.00 2.38 10.07
N ARG A 92 -16.57 2.68 8.90
CA ARG A 92 -17.70 1.96 8.31
C ARG A 92 -17.43 1.76 6.84
N LEU A 93 -17.66 0.54 6.37
CA LEU A 93 -17.72 0.27 4.93
C LEU A 93 -19.03 0.85 4.41
N VAL A 94 -18.95 1.72 3.42
CA VAL A 94 -20.11 2.32 2.76
C VAL A 94 -20.09 1.94 1.30
N VAL A 95 -21.27 1.77 0.71
CA VAL A 95 -21.38 1.62 -0.75
C VAL A 95 -21.00 2.96 -1.35
N ARG A 96 -19.96 2.94 -2.19
CA ARG A 96 -19.64 4.11 -3.01
C ARG A 96 -20.61 4.12 -4.18
N GLU A 97 -21.58 5.02 -4.12
CA GLU A 97 -22.39 5.35 -5.29
C GLU A 97 -21.45 5.85 -6.41
N PRO A 98 -21.66 5.43 -7.66
CA PRO A 98 -20.92 6.02 -8.77
C PRO A 98 -21.20 7.52 -8.77
N GLU A 99 -20.15 8.33 -8.65
CA GLU A 99 -20.24 9.76 -8.87
C GLU A 99 -20.94 9.97 -10.22
N PRO A 100 -22.00 10.80 -10.30
CA PRO A 100 -22.62 11.12 -11.58
C PRO A 100 -21.53 11.66 -12.48
N SER A 101 -21.31 11.00 -13.62
CA SER A 101 -20.25 11.39 -14.54
C SER A 101 -20.42 12.88 -14.87
N PRO A 102 -19.42 13.73 -14.60
CA PRO A 102 -19.47 15.11 -15.06
C PRO A 102 -19.70 15.11 -16.59
N PRO A 103 -20.35 16.15 -17.14
CA PRO A 103 -20.69 16.21 -18.57
C PRO A 103 -19.45 16.25 -19.48
N THR A 104 -18.26 16.45 -18.93
CA THR A 104 -16.98 16.24 -19.60
C THR A 104 -16.49 14.82 -19.35
N PRO A 105 -16.01 14.09 -20.37
CA PRO A 105 -15.41 12.78 -20.16
C PRO A 105 -14.35 12.89 -19.08
N HIS A 106 -14.43 12.03 -18.05
CA HIS A 106 -13.29 11.78 -17.18
C HIS A 106 -12.20 11.22 -18.08
N VAL A 107 -11.36 12.12 -18.60
CA VAL A 107 -10.03 11.75 -19.04
C VAL A 107 -9.36 11.26 -17.77
N SER A 108 -9.28 9.94 -17.60
CA SER A 108 -8.41 9.37 -16.57
C SER A 108 -7.04 9.96 -16.83
N ARG A 109 -6.29 10.36 -15.79
CA ARG A 109 -4.90 10.88 -15.96
C ARG A 109 -3.99 9.91 -16.76
N VAL A 110 -4.45 8.68 -16.96
CA VAL A 110 -3.82 7.60 -17.70
C VAL A 110 -4.10 7.64 -19.23
N ASP A 111 -5.18 8.28 -19.68
CA ASP A 111 -5.64 8.28 -21.08
C ASP A 111 -4.76 9.13 -22.03
N HIS A 112 -3.74 9.81 -21.47
CA HIS A 112 -2.79 10.66 -22.18
C HIS A 112 -1.32 10.35 -21.83
N LEU A 113 -1.04 9.19 -21.25
CA LEU A 113 0.35 8.81 -20.96
C LEU A 113 1.09 8.57 -22.28
N THR A 114 2.02 9.48 -22.57
CA THR A 114 2.93 9.41 -23.72
C THR A 114 4.36 9.04 -23.29
N GLY A 115 4.64 9.09 -21.98
CA GLY A 115 5.92 8.76 -21.37
C GLY A 115 6.03 7.32 -20.87
N GLY A 116 7.02 7.08 -20.02
CA GLY A 116 7.31 5.77 -19.44
C GLY A 116 6.38 5.42 -18.28
N GLY A 117 5.85 4.20 -18.32
CA GLY A 117 5.13 3.57 -17.21
C GLY A 117 5.98 2.50 -16.54
N VAL A 118 5.96 2.49 -15.20
CA VAL A 118 6.70 1.52 -14.39
C VAL A 118 5.73 0.67 -13.59
N VAL A 119 5.79 -0.64 -13.75
CA VAL A 119 4.88 -1.59 -13.08
C VAL A 119 5.67 -2.60 -12.27
N THR A 120 5.60 -2.51 -10.94
CA THR A 120 6.21 -3.50 -10.04
C THR A 120 5.28 -4.67 -9.80
N GLY A 121 5.84 -5.86 -9.58
CA GLY A 121 5.04 -7.08 -9.70
C GLY A 121 4.48 -7.24 -11.11
N GLY A 122 5.07 -6.55 -12.10
CA GLY A 122 4.58 -6.47 -13.48
C GLY A 122 4.59 -7.82 -14.20
N LEU A 123 5.38 -8.77 -13.71
CA LEU A 123 5.44 -10.14 -14.20
C LEU A 123 4.45 -11.08 -13.48
N GLY A 124 3.74 -10.59 -12.47
CA GLY A 124 2.63 -11.29 -11.80
C GLY A 124 1.28 -11.04 -12.49
N SER A 125 0.23 -11.73 -12.05
CA SER A 125 -1.09 -11.69 -12.68
C SER A 125 -1.68 -10.27 -12.75
N LEU A 126 -1.78 -9.58 -11.61
CA LEU A 126 -2.38 -8.24 -11.53
C LEU A 126 -1.54 -7.18 -12.24
N GLY A 127 -0.22 -7.20 -12.04
CA GLY A 127 0.69 -6.27 -12.69
C GLY A 127 0.69 -6.41 -14.20
N MET A 128 0.61 -7.64 -14.72
CA MET A 128 0.52 -7.90 -16.16
C MET A 128 -0.80 -7.40 -16.75
N LEU A 129 -1.94 -7.64 -16.06
CA LEU A 129 -3.24 -7.10 -16.49
C LEU A 129 -3.23 -5.57 -16.54
N TYR A 130 -2.65 -4.93 -15.53
CA TYR A 130 -2.49 -3.48 -15.53
C TYR A 130 -1.58 -3.00 -16.66
N ALA A 131 -0.46 -3.68 -16.90
CA ALA A 131 0.45 -3.35 -17.99
C ALA A 131 -0.20 -3.50 -19.37
N LEU A 132 -1.02 -4.52 -19.57
CA LEU A 132 -1.82 -4.69 -20.80
C LEU A 132 -2.78 -3.53 -20.99
N TRP A 133 -3.54 -3.17 -19.95
CA TRP A 133 -4.44 -2.02 -19.99
C TRP A 133 -3.68 -0.72 -20.29
N LEU A 134 -2.58 -0.46 -19.58
CA LEU A 134 -1.71 0.70 -19.78
C LEU A 134 -1.17 0.76 -21.22
N SER A 135 -0.73 -0.36 -21.78
CA SER A 135 -0.23 -0.44 -23.16
C SER A 135 -1.32 -0.20 -24.21
N SER A 136 -2.59 -0.49 -23.88
CA SER A 136 -3.73 -0.26 -24.76
C SER A 136 -4.29 1.16 -24.66
N ALA A 137 -4.13 1.80 -23.49
CA ALA A 137 -4.58 3.17 -23.23
C ALA A 137 -3.53 4.22 -23.64
N GLY A 138 -2.25 3.85 -23.67
CA GLY A 138 -1.15 4.75 -24.00
C GLY A 138 -1.10 5.16 -25.48
N GLY A 139 -0.57 6.36 -25.73
CA GLY A 139 -0.30 6.85 -27.09
C GLY A 139 0.94 6.20 -27.73
N ALA A 140 1.12 6.41 -29.03
CA ALA A 140 2.33 5.99 -29.74
C ALA A 140 3.59 6.61 -29.08
N GLY A 141 4.55 5.78 -28.64
CA GLY A 141 5.77 6.22 -27.97
C GLY A 141 5.82 5.98 -26.45
N ALA A 142 4.74 5.48 -25.86
CA ALA A 142 4.76 5.02 -24.47
C ALA A 142 5.70 3.80 -24.31
N SER A 143 6.38 3.71 -23.17
CA SER A 143 7.16 2.53 -22.79
C SER A 143 6.67 1.99 -21.47
N VAL A 144 6.77 0.67 -21.27
CA VAL A 144 6.35 0.02 -20.02
C VAL A 144 7.48 -0.84 -19.49
N ALA A 145 7.99 -0.50 -18.30
CA ALA A 145 8.95 -1.30 -17.56
C ALA A 145 8.25 -2.20 -16.55
N LEU A 146 8.37 -3.52 -16.71
CA LEU A 146 7.83 -4.53 -15.81
C LEU A 146 8.92 -4.96 -14.83
N LEU A 147 8.75 -4.61 -13.56
CA LEU A 147 9.74 -4.86 -12.52
C LEU A 147 9.38 -6.09 -11.69
N GLY A 148 10.39 -6.88 -11.38
CA GLY A 148 10.30 -7.96 -10.40
C GLY A 148 11.66 -8.58 -10.10
N ARG A 149 11.80 -9.23 -8.93
CA ARG A 149 13.07 -9.83 -8.49
C ARG A 149 13.63 -10.90 -9.42
N SER A 150 12.76 -11.61 -10.15
CA SER A 150 13.20 -12.61 -11.14
C SER A 150 13.77 -11.96 -12.40
N GLY A 151 13.34 -10.74 -12.74
CA GLY A 151 13.63 -10.08 -14.03
C GLY A 151 13.21 -10.90 -15.26
N ARG A 152 12.49 -11.99 -15.07
CA ARG A 152 12.18 -12.99 -16.09
C ARG A 152 10.69 -13.30 -16.04
N ALA A 153 10.06 -13.13 -17.19
CA ALA A 153 8.78 -13.74 -17.51
C ALA A 153 8.87 -15.26 -17.25
N GLY A 154 7.98 -15.79 -16.42
CA GLY A 154 7.82 -17.23 -16.25
C GLY A 154 7.10 -17.87 -17.45
N PRO A 155 6.96 -19.20 -17.51
CA PRO A 155 6.19 -19.88 -18.56
C PRO A 155 4.74 -19.39 -18.63
N GLU A 156 4.17 -19.03 -17.47
CA GLU A 156 2.82 -18.47 -17.28
C GLU A 156 2.68 -17.04 -17.83
N THR A 157 3.78 -16.37 -18.20
CA THR A 157 3.78 -15.01 -18.75
C THR A 157 3.49 -15.05 -20.26
N VAL A 158 2.34 -15.62 -20.62
CA VAL A 158 1.85 -15.86 -22.00
C VAL A 158 1.51 -14.56 -22.76
N PHE A 159 1.59 -13.40 -22.10
CA PHE A 159 1.09 -12.13 -22.61
C PHE A 159 2.07 -11.30 -23.43
N SER A 160 3.33 -11.75 -23.58
CA SER A 160 4.32 -11.05 -24.42
C SER A 160 3.78 -10.78 -25.83
N GLY A 161 3.09 -11.74 -26.46
CA GLY A 161 2.54 -11.58 -27.82
C GLY A 161 1.35 -10.62 -27.94
N ARG A 162 0.61 -10.31 -26.86
CA ARG A 162 -0.48 -9.32 -26.87
C ARG A 162 0.02 -7.93 -26.51
N LEU A 163 0.93 -7.87 -25.54
CA LEU A 163 1.58 -6.65 -25.11
C LEU A 163 2.41 -6.02 -26.24
N MET A 164 3.09 -6.84 -27.05
CA MET A 164 3.84 -6.42 -28.25
C MET A 164 2.96 -5.94 -29.40
N ARG A 165 1.63 -6.15 -29.37
CA ARG A 165 0.69 -5.59 -30.35
C ARG A 165 0.15 -4.22 -29.95
N GLY A 166 0.22 -3.89 -28.65
CA GLY A 166 0.02 -2.53 -28.17
C GLY A 166 1.25 -1.69 -28.56
N ALA A 167 1.06 -0.45 -28.96
CA ALA A 167 2.09 0.42 -29.53
C ALA A 167 3.21 0.85 -28.54
N ALA A 168 3.37 0.14 -27.42
CA ALA A 168 4.31 0.44 -26.35
C ALA A 168 5.49 -0.54 -26.33
N VAL A 169 6.71 0.00 -26.16
CA VAL A 169 7.91 -0.82 -25.92
C VAL A 169 7.84 -1.37 -24.50
N VAL A 170 7.78 -2.70 -24.35
CA VAL A 170 7.76 -3.33 -23.02
C VAL A 170 9.07 -4.05 -22.72
N GLN A 171 9.67 -3.73 -21.59
CA GLN A 171 10.85 -4.38 -21.06
C GLN A 171 10.60 -4.99 -19.69
N ALA A 172 11.09 -6.21 -19.46
CA ALA A 172 11.16 -6.80 -18.14
C ALA A 172 12.52 -6.46 -17.51
N VAL A 173 12.51 -5.90 -16.31
CA VAL A 173 13.73 -5.49 -15.60
C VAL A 173 13.77 -6.14 -14.23
N ARG A 174 14.93 -6.70 -13.88
CA ARG A 174 15.18 -7.22 -12.54
C ARG A 174 15.36 -6.03 -11.59
N ALA A 175 14.55 -6.00 -10.53
CA ALA A 175 14.73 -5.05 -9.43
C ALA A 175 14.16 -5.61 -8.12
N ASP A 176 14.87 -5.39 -7.02
CA ASP A 176 14.31 -5.52 -5.68
C ASP A 176 13.84 -4.16 -5.17
N MET A 177 12.52 -3.97 -5.15
CA MET A 177 11.91 -2.71 -4.71
C MET A 177 12.17 -2.39 -3.24
N SER A 178 12.55 -3.37 -2.42
CA SER A 178 12.90 -3.15 -1.01
C SER A 178 14.28 -2.49 -0.84
N ALA A 179 15.15 -2.57 -1.85
CA ALA A 179 16.50 -2.00 -1.82
C ALA A 179 16.50 -0.59 -2.43
N ALA A 180 16.59 0.44 -1.59
CA ALA A 180 16.53 1.84 -2.02
C ALA A 180 17.57 2.21 -3.07
N SER A 181 18.80 1.68 -2.95
CA SER A 181 19.86 1.91 -3.94
C SER A 181 19.58 1.25 -5.30
N GLU A 182 18.94 0.08 -5.33
CA GLU A 182 18.51 -0.55 -6.59
C GLU A 182 17.40 0.26 -7.26
N VAL A 183 16.45 0.77 -6.48
CA VAL A 183 15.34 1.59 -7.01
C VAL A 183 15.85 2.92 -7.58
N ALA A 184 16.76 3.60 -6.87
CA ALA A 184 17.37 4.82 -7.36
C ALA A 184 18.13 4.60 -8.69
N ALA A 185 19.00 3.58 -8.74
CA ALA A 185 19.74 3.23 -9.96
C ALA A 185 18.82 2.82 -11.11
N LEU A 186 17.70 2.17 -10.81
CA LEU A 186 16.69 1.82 -11.79
C LEU A 186 15.99 3.07 -12.36
N VAL A 187 15.61 4.02 -11.51
CA VAL A 187 14.99 5.28 -11.97
C VAL A 187 15.97 6.04 -12.85
N ASP A 188 17.24 6.18 -12.43
CA ASP A 188 18.28 6.83 -13.23
C ASP A 188 18.48 6.14 -14.59
N LEU A 189 18.50 4.80 -14.60
CA LEU A 189 18.60 4.01 -15.84
C LEU A 189 17.41 4.25 -16.76
N LEU A 190 16.19 4.21 -16.21
CA LEU A 190 14.96 4.39 -16.98
C LEU A 190 14.94 5.80 -17.56
N GLU A 191 15.08 6.85 -16.75
CA GLU A 191 15.08 8.25 -17.20
C GLU A 191 16.22 8.54 -18.21
N GLY A 192 17.40 7.95 -18.03
CA GLY A 192 18.54 8.12 -18.94
C GLY A 192 18.40 7.35 -20.25
N SER A 193 17.91 6.11 -20.23
CA SER A 193 17.73 5.28 -21.43
C SER A 193 16.50 5.67 -22.25
N THR A 194 15.48 6.22 -21.59
CA THR A 194 14.24 6.69 -22.21
C THR A 194 14.18 8.21 -22.27
N ALA A 195 15.27 8.89 -22.62
CA ALA A 195 15.29 10.36 -22.76
C ALA A 195 14.20 10.96 -23.69
N ARG A 196 13.44 10.12 -24.42
CA ARG A 196 12.26 10.50 -25.23
C ARG A 196 10.90 10.25 -24.53
N SER A 197 10.88 9.48 -23.44
CA SER A 197 9.71 9.03 -22.67
C SER A 197 10.06 8.98 -21.16
N PRO A 198 10.11 10.13 -20.45
CA PRO A 198 10.40 10.18 -19.01
C PRO A 198 9.34 9.44 -18.19
N ILE A 199 9.63 9.07 -16.94
CA ILE A 199 8.67 8.34 -16.10
C ILE A 199 7.47 9.23 -15.80
N GLN A 200 6.29 8.82 -16.26
CA GLN A 200 5.02 9.54 -16.07
C GLN A 200 4.01 8.76 -15.24
N SER A 201 4.14 7.43 -15.16
CA SER A 201 3.25 6.62 -14.34
C SER A 201 3.97 5.52 -13.57
N PHE A 202 3.47 5.23 -12.38
CA PHE A 202 3.92 4.12 -11.54
C PHE A 202 2.74 3.29 -11.06
N ALA A 203 2.86 1.97 -11.13
CA ALA A 203 1.90 1.03 -10.60
C ALA A 203 2.58 0.01 -9.69
N HIS A 204 2.11 -0.06 -8.44
CA HIS A 204 2.69 -0.88 -7.39
C HIS A 204 1.88 -2.13 -7.09
N ALA A 205 2.07 -3.19 -7.88
CA ALA A 205 1.38 -4.48 -7.73
C ALA A 205 2.25 -5.57 -7.08
N GLY A 206 3.47 -5.24 -6.65
CA GLY A 206 4.37 -6.16 -5.97
C GLY A 206 3.86 -6.53 -4.57
N ALA A 207 3.61 -7.81 -4.33
CA ALA A 207 3.32 -8.33 -2.99
C ALA A 207 3.87 -9.75 -2.83
N VAL A 208 4.31 -10.07 -1.61
CA VAL A 208 4.59 -11.44 -1.18
C VAL A 208 3.54 -11.80 -0.15
N LEU A 209 2.97 -13.00 -0.28
CA LEU A 209 2.09 -13.57 0.73
C LEU A 209 2.84 -14.71 1.41
N ASP A 210 2.97 -14.63 2.72
CA ASP A 210 3.59 -15.65 3.58
C ASP A 210 2.66 -15.89 4.78
N PRO A 211 1.48 -16.54 4.55
CA PRO A 211 0.44 -16.63 5.55
C PRO A 211 0.93 -17.36 6.79
N LYS A 212 0.90 -16.66 7.93
CA LYS A 212 1.36 -17.15 9.23
C LYS A 212 0.44 -16.68 10.32
N THR A 213 0.12 -17.58 11.25
CA THR A 213 -0.56 -17.22 12.48
C THR A 213 0.25 -16.20 13.27
N LEU A 214 -0.39 -15.41 14.12
CA LEU A 214 0.24 -14.43 14.99
C LEU A 214 1.34 -15.05 15.86
N SER A 215 1.18 -16.32 16.26
CA SER A 215 2.19 -17.08 17.00
C SER A 215 3.41 -17.50 16.16
N ALA A 216 3.25 -17.64 14.85
CA ALA A 216 4.28 -18.14 13.92
C ALA A 216 4.95 -17.03 13.08
N ILE A 217 4.38 -15.82 13.04
CA ILE A 217 4.99 -14.67 12.36
C ILE A 217 6.39 -14.40 12.95
N THR A 218 7.37 -14.14 12.09
CA THR A 218 8.71 -13.72 12.50
C THR A 218 9.01 -12.33 11.95
N LEU A 219 10.02 -11.65 12.50
CA LEU A 219 10.50 -10.40 11.90
C LEU A 219 10.97 -10.61 10.45
N GLY A 220 11.48 -11.80 10.12
CA GLY A 220 11.86 -12.16 8.76
C GLY A 220 10.67 -12.21 7.81
N SER A 221 9.57 -12.85 8.22
CA SER A 221 8.34 -12.90 7.39
C SER A 221 7.71 -11.52 7.25
N MET A 222 7.69 -10.71 8.31
CA MET A 222 7.20 -9.32 8.24
C MET A 222 8.04 -8.50 7.28
N ARG A 223 9.37 -8.56 7.36
CA ARG A 223 10.28 -7.87 6.43
C ARG A 223 10.08 -8.33 4.99
N LEU A 224 9.82 -9.62 4.77
CA LEU A 224 9.56 -10.17 3.44
C LEU A 224 8.27 -9.59 2.82
N GLU A 225 7.17 -9.59 3.57
CA GLU A 225 5.88 -9.07 3.08
C GLU A 225 5.87 -7.54 2.97
N HIS A 226 6.48 -6.84 3.94
CA HIS A 226 6.55 -5.38 3.96
C HIS A 226 7.57 -4.84 2.96
N GLY A 227 8.71 -5.49 2.77
CA GLY A 227 9.79 -4.96 1.94
C GLY A 227 9.36 -4.74 0.50
N GLY A 228 8.69 -5.73 -0.11
CA GLY A 228 8.21 -5.60 -1.48
C GLY A 228 7.09 -4.57 -1.66
N LYS A 229 6.31 -4.29 -0.60
CA LYS A 229 5.05 -3.55 -0.66
C LYS A 229 5.14 -2.14 -0.07
N VAL A 230 5.56 -2.06 1.19
CA VAL A 230 5.69 -0.78 1.91
C VAL A 230 6.98 -0.08 1.50
N SER A 231 8.13 -0.76 1.64
CA SER A 231 9.42 -0.17 1.25
C SER A 231 9.48 0.09 -0.25
N GLY A 232 8.88 -0.77 -1.07
CA GLY A 232 8.79 -0.57 -2.51
C GLY A 232 8.05 0.70 -2.92
N ALA A 233 6.88 0.96 -2.32
CA ALA A 233 6.16 2.21 -2.56
C ALA A 233 6.98 3.42 -2.10
N HIS A 234 7.55 3.38 -0.89
CA HIS A 234 8.36 4.47 -0.34
C HIS A 234 9.60 4.79 -1.19
N ASN A 235 10.38 3.76 -1.54
CA ASN A 235 11.61 3.90 -2.32
C ASN A 235 11.33 4.48 -3.70
N MET A 236 10.24 4.05 -4.36
CA MET A 236 9.85 4.60 -5.65
C MET A 236 9.46 6.07 -5.51
N THR A 237 8.55 6.40 -4.58
CA THR A 237 8.14 7.78 -4.32
C THR A 237 9.34 8.70 -4.10
N ALA A 238 10.30 8.28 -3.28
CA ALA A 238 11.51 9.05 -2.99
C ALA A 238 12.40 9.22 -4.23
N SER A 239 12.53 8.18 -5.05
CA SER A 239 13.41 8.19 -6.23
C SER A 239 12.81 8.97 -7.40
N THR A 240 11.49 9.16 -7.44
CA THR A 240 10.79 9.83 -8.54
C THR A 240 10.32 11.25 -8.21
N LEU A 241 10.86 11.88 -7.16
CA LEU A 241 10.49 13.26 -6.78
C LEU A 241 10.78 14.29 -7.89
N ALA A 242 11.77 14.01 -8.75
CA ALA A 242 12.13 14.86 -9.88
C ALA A 242 11.48 14.42 -11.22
N SER A 243 10.81 13.26 -11.25
CA SER A 243 10.15 12.75 -12.45
C SER A 243 8.82 13.46 -12.70
N PRO A 244 8.38 13.64 -13.95
CA PRO A 244 7.09 14.24 -14.29
C PRO A 244 5.92 13.25 -14.08
N LEU A 245 5.85 12.61 -12.91
CA LEU A 245 4.81 11.66 -12.55
C LEU A 245 3.43 12.31 -12.53
N THR A 246 2.51 11.78 -13.34
CA THR A 246 1.11 12.23 -13.39
C THR A 246 0.17 11.28 -12.64
N CYS A 247 0.58 10.01 -12.50
CA CYS A 247 -0.21 8.97 -11.86
C CYS A 247 0.66 8.00 -11.05
N MET A 248 0.24 7.74 -9.81
CA MET A 248 0.77 6.67 -8.97
C MET A 248 -0.38 5.78 -8.50
N GLN A 249 -0.40 4.54 -8.96
CA GLN A 249 -1.38 3.53 -8.58
C GLN A 249 -0.76 2.57 -7.56
N LEU A 250 -1.29 2.55 -6.35
CA LEU A 250 -0.88 1.59 -5.33
C LEU A 250 -1.97 0.51 -5.20
N PHE A 251 -1.59 -0.77 -5.26
CA PHE A 251 -2.55 -1.87 -5.10
C PHE A 251 -2.57 -2.30 -3.63
N SER A 252 -3.69 -2.04 -2.95
CA SER A 252 -3.98 -2.54 -1.60
C SER A 252 -4.82 -3.83 -1.67
N SER A 253 -5.44 -4.23 -0.56
CA SER A 253 -6.31 -5.38 -0.42
C SER A 253 -7.36 -5.09 0.65
N LEU A 254 -8.54 -5.70 0.49
CA LEU A 254 -9.58 -5.69 1.52
C LEU A 254 -9.08 -6.23 2.86
N ALA A 255 -7.97 -6.98 2.88
CA ALA A 255 -7.31 -7.44 4.09
C ALA A 255 -6.85 -6.29 5.02
N ALA A 256 -6.57 -5.08 4.52
CA ALA A 256 -6.31 -3.93 5.39
C ALA A 256 -7.50 -3.62 6.31
N PHE A 257 -8.71 -3.69 5.75
CA PHE A 257 -9.95 -3.51 6.48
C PHE A 257 -10.36 -4.76 7.28
N SER A 258 -10.42 -5.91 6.61
CA SER A 258 -10.93 -7.19 7.11
C SER A 258 -10.02 -8.34 6.67
N ALA A 259 -8.89 -8.50 7.36
CA ALA A 259 -8.02 -9.65 7.15
C ALA A 259 -8.62 -10.95 7.68
N ALA A 260 -8.23 -12.05 7.06
CA ALA A 260 -8.49 -13.39 7.56
C ALA A 260 -7.37 -13.85 8.51
N ALA A 261 -7.63 -14.91 9.27
CA ALA A 261 -6.60 -15.60 10.05
C ALA A 261 -5.36 -15.89 9.19
N SER A 262 -4.18 -15.76 9.80
CA SER A 262 -2.85 -15.88 9.20
C SER A 262 -2.45 -14.76 8.21
N GLN A 263 -3.21 -13.67 8.11
CA GLN A 263 -2.90 -12.55 7.21
C GLN A 263 -2.44 -11.28 7.95
N GLY A 264 -1.98 -11.38 9.21
CA GLY A 264 -1.79 -10.18 10.05
C GLY A 264 -0.71 -9.23 9.53
N SER A 265 0.41 -9.79 9.09
CA SER A 265 1.50 -9.03 8.51
C SER A 265 1.13 -8.47 7.11
N TYR A 266 0.41 -9.25 6.30
CA TYR A 266 -0.16 -8.80 5.03
C TYR A 266 -1.16 -7.65 5.21
N ALA A 267 -2.09 -7.75 6.16
CA ALA A 267 -3.04 -6.70 6.51
C ALA A 267 -2.34 -5.39 6.86
N ALA A 268 -1.36 -5.49 7.75
CA ALA A 268 -0.52 -4.36 8.16
C ALA A 268 0.23 -3.73 6.98
N ALA A 269 0.74 -4.54 6.04
CA ALA A 269 1.41 -4.04 4.84
C ALA A 269 0.46 -3.28 3.89
N ASN A 270 -0.77 -3.75 3.73
CA ASN A 270 -1.77 -3.10 2.89
C ASN A 270 -2.25 -1.78 3.51
N GLU A 271 -2.51 -1.75 4.82
CA GLU A 271 -2.89 -0.54 5.55
C GLU A 271 -1.77 0.52 5.51
N ALA A 272 -0.50 0.10 5.59
CA ALA A 272 0.64 1.02 5.42
C ALA A 272 0.67 1.66 4.02
N VAL A 273 0.33 0.89 2.98
CA VAL A 273 0.24 1.41 1.60
C VAL A 273 -0.97 2.35 1.42
N GLU A 274 -2.09 2.10 2.09
CA GLU A 274 -3.23 3.04 2.11
C GLU A 274 -2.85 4.35 2.81
N GLY A 275 -2.11 4.26 3.92
CA GLY A 275 -1.49 5.41 4.57
C GLY A 275 -0.61 6.21 3.59
N ALA A 276 0.35 5.55 2.95
CA ALA A 276 1.23 6.19 1.97
C ALA A 276 0.47 6.82 0.80
N ALA A 277 -0.61 6.21 0.33
CA ALA A 277 -1.48 6.79 -0.71
C ALA A 277 -2.10 8.11 -0.26
N GLY A 278 -2.52 8.20 1.01
CA GLY A 278 -3.04 9.43 1.59
C GLY A 278 -2.01 10.54 1.72
N GLU A 279 -0.75 10.22 2.04
CA GLU A 279 0.36 11.19 2.09
C GLU A 279 0.66 11.80 0.71
N LEU A 280 0.53 11.00 -0.36
CA LEU A 280 0.77 11.44 -1.74
C LEU A 280 -0.31 12.37 -2.31
N GLN A 281 -1.47 12.46 -1.67
CA GLN A 281 -2.57 13.33 -2.10
C GLN A 281 -2.48 14.76 -1.51
N GLU A 282 -1.49 15.04 -0.65
CA GLU A 282 -1.26 16.32 0.06
C GLU A 282 -0.10 17.17 -0.53
#